data_AF-A0A7W7H1A2-F1
#
_entry.id   AF-A0A7W7H1A2-F1
#
_cell.length_a   1.000
_cell.length_b   1.000
_cell.length_c   1.000
_cell.angle_alpha   90.00
_cell.angle_beta   90.00
_cell.angle_gamma   90.00
#
_symmetry.space_group_name_H-M   'P 1'
#
loop_
_entity.id
_entity.type
_entity.pdbx_description
1 polymer ?
#
loop_
_entity_poly.entity_id
_entity_poly.type
_entity_poly.pdbx_seq_one_letter_code
_entity_poly.pdbx_strand_id
1 'polypeptide(L)'
;MSRLILDDETGIDDSGIVRGDTVAGWREPSGRIDWAVRDWQPEPEIVAQARLDEWEAVLARVGRHAQLGVRHGDGRPAWHGLSKSPDDMNRGIVGATLVAPGRLADVTAATRQEDFTGIQVQGARRVQQLVVPRIVEHPQGAELDPAEARFVVGAPAAQAPAAPLDLPEELTAALLRRLRRQPVDVARIAVGLRVAETWELADGFQVPVVYDVAPGRTQGYVADPDGTPHSTLQACRNHHLAGVLQWCTHCLQPTCVSCSEAVRLCRLCQGLACGDCVVTEDGRCRACAALTKVGLFARGRFGVSAGGSAWHGESPNVQVTVRQQRNWWTLERWDRNGRVTLQLDPGISRELR
;
A
#
# COMPACT_ATOMS: atom_id res chain seq x y z
N MET A 1 18.04 46.78 2.12
CA MET A 1 19.05 46.07 1.31
C MET A 1 20.23 45.79 2.22
N SER A 2 20.52 44.52 2.51
CA SER A 2 21.66 44.16 3.38
C SER A 2 22.90 44.03 2.51
N ARG A 3 23.85 44.95 2.68
CA ARG A 3 25.17 44.92 2.04
C ARG A 3 26.09 44.00 2.85
N LEU A 4 26.95 43.25 2.19
CA LEU A 4 28.10 42.62 2.83
C LEU A 4 29.16 43.72 2.86
N ILE A 5 29.28 44.43 3.99
CA ILE A 5 30.31 45.45 4.19
C ILE A 5 31.34 44.80 5.11
N LEU A 6 32.55 44.62 4.60
CA LEU A 6 33.72 44.33 5.40
C LEU A 6 34.27 45.72 5.76
N ASP A 7 34.03 46.17 6.99
CA ASP A 7 34.50 47.42 7.60
C ASP A 7 34.13 48.76 6.91
N ASP A 8 33.05 49.38 7.39
CA ASP A 8 32.67 50.77 7.07
C ASP A 8 33.49 51.76 7.92
N GLU A 9 34.77 51.90 7.61
CA GLU A 9 35.48 53.16 7.81
C GLU A 9 36.12 53.54 6.49
N THR A 10 35.54 54.53 5.79
CA THR A 10 36.29 55.35 4.84
C THR A 10 37.36 56.15 5.59
N GLY A 11 38.35 55.45 6.13
CA GLY A 11 39.60 56.00 6.59
C GLY A 11 40.42 56.31 5.35
N ILE A 12 40.58 57.60 5.06
CA ILE A 12 41.70 58.04 4.23
C ILE A 12 42.94 57.64 5.02
N ASP A 13 43.66 56.62 4.56
CA ASP A 13 44.94 56.30 5.19
C ASP A 13 45.92 57.47 5.01
N ASP A 14 46.99 57.53 5.82
CA ASP A 14 47.97 58.62 5.77
C ASP A 14 48.68 58.77 4.40
N SER A 15 48.38 57.89 3.42
CA SER A 15 48.87 57.96 2.04
C SER A 15 47.89 58.61 1.04
N GLY A 16 46.68 59.00 1.48
CA GLY A 16 45.69 59.64 0.61
C GLY A 16 45.00 58.69 -0.37
N ILE A 17 45.13 57.37 -0.17
CA ILE A 17 44.46 56.37 -1.00
C ILE A 17 43.06 56.13 -0.43
N VAL A 18 42.04 56.51 -1.21
CA VAL A 18 40.65 56.15 -0.90
C VAL A 18 40.51 54.64 -1.12
N ARG A 19 40.52 53.86 -0.04
CA ARG A 19 40.06 52.47 -0.07
C ARG A 19 38.53 52.49 -0.17
N GLY A 20 38.03 52.40 -1.40
CA GLY A 20 36.61 52.20 -1.64
C GLY A 20 36.30 50.70 -1.55
N ASP A 21 35.44 50.31 -0.63
CA ASP A 21 34.94 48.94 -0.60
C ASP A 21 34.06 48.68 -1.81
N THR A 22 34.47 47.73 -2.64
CA THR A 22 33.63 47.27 -3.74
C THR A 22 32.69 46.19 -3.20
N VAL A 23 31.37 46.46 -3.24
CA VAL A 23 30.35 45.58 -2.65
C VAL A 23 29.41 45.04 -3.73
N ALA A 24 29.28 43.71 -3.79
CA ALA A 24 28.24 43.06 -4.57
C ALA A 24 26.94 42.89 -3.77
N GLY A 25 25.80 43.21 -4.40
CA GLY A 25 24.48 42.99 -3.80
C GLY A 25 23.97 41.56 -4.01
N TRP A 26 23.23 41.05 -3.02
CA TRP A 26 22.49 39.79 -3.13
C TRP A 26 21.39 39.85 -4.20
N ARG A 27 21.37 38.85 -5.08
CA ARG A 27 20.39 38.67 -6.16
C ARG A 27 19.73 37.30 -6.04
N GLU A 28 18.60 37.12 -6.71
CA GLU A 28 18.02 35.79 -6.91
C GLU A 28 18.96 34.96 -7.81
N PRO A 29 19.08 33.65 -7.56
CA PRO A 29 19.87 32.79 -8.43
C PRO A 29 19.20 32.66 -9.80
N SER A 30 19.99 32.81 -10.85
CA SER A 30 19.54 32.70 -12.25
C SER A 30 19.51 31.25 -12.76
N GLY A 31 19.81 30.27 -11.92
CA GLY A 31 19.89 28.86 -12.26
C GLY A 31 20.59 28.04 -11.20
N ARG A 32 20.86 26.78 -11.53
CA ARG A 32 21.63 25.88 -10.68
C ARG A 32 23.09 26.34 -10.61
N ILE A 33 23.66 26.27 -9.41
CA ILE A 33 25.06 26.60 -9.15
C ILE A 33 25.76 25.32 -8.73
N ASP A 34 26.39 24.62 -9.67
CA ASP A 34 26.86 23.23 -9.49
C ASP A 34 27.82 23.04 -8.31
N TRP A 35 28.66 24.02 -8.02
CA TRP A 35 29.58 23.95 -6.88
C TRP A 35 28.87 24.11 -5.53
N ALA A 36 27.75 24.84 -5.49
CA ALA A 36 27.00 25.16 -4.27
C ALA A 36 26.12 24.00 -3.80
N VAL A 37 25.72 23.13 -4.74
CA VAL A 37 24.92 21.92 -4.45
C VAL A 37 25.80 20.68 -4.24
N ARG A 38 27.10 20.78 -4.58
CA ARG A 38 28.06 19.71 -4.37
C ARG A 38 28.21 19.43 -2.86
N ASP A 39 28.31 18.15 -2.51
CA ASP A 39 28.47 17.66 -1.13
C ASP A 39 27.27 17.87 -0.19
N TRP A 40 26.13 18.30 -0.74
CA TRP A 40 24.85 18.32 -0.04
C TRP A 40 24.01 17.08 -0.32
N GLN A 41 23.29 16.62 0.70
CA GLN A 41 22.25 15.59 0.61
C GLN A 41 21.18 15.86 1.69
N PRO A 42 19.97 16.33 1.34
CA PRO A 42 19.45 16.55 -0.01
C PRO A 42 20.08 17.77 -0.70
N GLU A 43 19.83 17.93 -2.00
CA GLU A 43 20.19 19.15 -2.73
C GLU A 43 19.53 20.38 -2.07
N PRO A 44 20.29 21.44 -1.74
CA PRO A 44 19.76 22.59 -1.03
C PRO A 44 19.05 23.54 -2.01
N GLU A 45 18.16 24.35 -1.46
CA GLU A 45 17.67 25.53 -2.15
C GLU A 45 18.75 26.62 -2.10
N ILE A 46 19.14 27.15 -3.26
CA ILE A 46 19.92 28.37 -3.33
C ILE A 46 18.94 29.55 -3.24
N VAL A 47 19.02 30.31 -2.15
CA VAL A 47 18.09 31.42 -1.86
C VAL A 47 18.59 32.73 -2.45
N ALA A 48 19.90 32.92 -2.47
CA ALA A 48 20.52 34.12 -3.01
C ALA A 48 21.94 33.85 -3.47
N GLN A 49 22.39 34.66 -4.42
CA GLN A 49 23.76 34.70 -4.89
C GLN A 49 24.30 36.14 -4.92
N ALA A 50 25.59 36.30 -4.73
CA ALA A 50 26.31 37.54 -4.96
C ALA A 50 27.60 37.22 -5.73
N ARG A 51 28.01 38.10 -6.64
CA ARG A 51 29.24 37.95 -7.41
C ARG A 51 29.97 39.28 -7.52
N LEU A 52 31.26 39.25 -7.25
CA LEU A 52 32.19 40.36 -7.39
C LEU A 52 33.47 39.84 -8.03
N ASP A 53 33.72 40.20 -9.29
CA ASP A 53 34.86 39.71 -10.07
C ASP A 53 34.93 38.16 -10.07
N GLU A 54 36.00 37.60 -9.50
CA GLU A 54 36.22 36.15 -9.34
C GLU A 54 35.57 35.58 -8.07
N TRP A 55 35.04 36.41 -7.17
CA TRP A 55 34.35 35.99 -5.96
C TRP A 55 32.88 35.71 -6.23
N GLU A 56 32.42 34.56 -5.76
CA GLU A 56 31.02 34.15 -5.75
C GLU A 56 30.61 33.75 -4.32
N ALA A 57 29.42 34.18 -3.91
CA ALA A 57 28.83 33.80 -2.63
C ALA A 57 27.40 33.32 -2.82
N VAL A 58 27.01 32.27 -2.09
CA VAL A 58 25.69 31.64 -2.16
C VAL A 58 25.12 31.44 -0.77
N LEU A 59 23.83 31.73 -0.61
CA LEU A 59 23.06 31.32 0.55
C LEU A 59 22.29 30.06 0.19
N ALA A 60 22.69 28.95 0.79
CA ALA A 60 22.07 27.64 0.58
C ALA A 60 21.31 27.21 1.85
N ARG A 61 20.15 26.58 1.68
CA ARG A 61 19.38 26.03 2.81
C ARG A 61 18.67 24.72 2.49
N VAL A 62 18.41 23.95 3.53
CA VAL A 62 17.41 22.87 3.59
C VAL A 62 16.53 23.19 4.79
N GLY A 63 15.34 23.72 4.53
CA GLY A 63 14.48 24.25 5.59
C GLY A 63 15.16 25.37 6.39
N ARG A 64 15.32 25.15 7.69
CA ARG A 64 16.03 26.04 8.63
C ARG A 64 17.51 25.70 8.78
N HIS A 65 18.02 24.61 8.20
CA HIS A 65 19.47 24.41 8.11
C HIS A 65 20.00 25.30 6.98
N ALA A 66 20.96 26.19 7.27
CA ALA A 66 21.46 27.12 6.27
C ALA A 66 22.95 27.38 6.41
N GLN A 67 23.61 27.57 5.28
CA GLN A 67 25.02 27.89 5.19
C GLN A 67 25.28 28.99 4.15
N LEU A 68 26.34 29.76 4.37
CA LEU A 68 26.93 30.67 3.39
C LEU A 68 28.13 29.97 2.77
N GLY A 69 28.11 29.77 1.45
CA GLY A 69 29.26 29.31 0.69
C GLY A 69 29.93 30.49 0.00
N VAL A 70 31.26 30.60 0.08
CA VAL A 70 32.06 31.61 -0.64
C VAL A 70 33.15 30.91 -1.44
N ARG A 71 33.34 31.32 -2.68
CA ARG A 71 34.31 30.73 -3.60
C ARG A 71 35.04 31.83 -4.38
N HIS A 72 36.33 31.63 -4.63
CA HIS A 72 37.15 32.47 -5.49
C HIS A 72 37.61 31.67 -6.72
N GLY A 73 37.23 32.13 -7.93
CA GLY A 73 37.50 31.44 -9.19
C GLY A 73 37.06 29.97 -9.15
N ASP A 74 37.95 29.07 -9.55
CA ASP A 74 37.75 27.61 -9.49
C ASP A 74 38.24 26.97 -8.18
N GLY A 75 38.49 27.78 -7.15
CA GLY A 75 38.91 27.32 -5.83
C GLY A 75 37.86 26.48 -5.11
N ARG A 76 38.28 25.83 -4.01
CA ARG A 76 37.34 25.13 -3.12
C ARG A 76 36.46 26.14 -2.38
N PRO A 77 35.14 25.91 -2.26
CA PRO A 77 34.28 26.79 -1.50
C PRO A 77 34.58 26.70 0.00
N ALA A 78 34.61 27.85 0.67
CA ALA A 78 34.59 27.97 2.11
C ALA A 78 33.14 28.07 2.58
N TRP A 79 32.73 27.19 3.48
CA TRP A 79 31.38 27.16 4.03
C TRP A 79 31.35 27.69 5.45
N HIS A 80 30.31 28.47 5.74
CA HIS A 80 30.05 29.07 7.04
C HIS A 80 28.64 28.73 7.52
N GLY A 81 28.52 28.25 8.75
CA GLY A 81 27.23 27.84 9.30
C GLY A 81 26.40 29.06 9.70
N LEU A 82 25.18 29.17 9.18
CA LEU A 82 24.23 30.22 9.60
C LEU A 82 23.24 29.70 10.65
N SER A 83 22.77 28.48 10.45
CA SER A 83 21.88 27.78 11.38
C SER A 83 22.00 26.28 11.22
N LYS A 84 21.96 25.56 12.34
CA LYS A 84 22.05 24.10 12.40
C LYS A 84 20.69 23.54 12.79
N SER A 85 20.07 22.81 11.88
CA SER A 85 18.84 22.05 12.15
C SER A 85 18.99 20.63 11.57
N PRO A 86 19.43 19.66 12.38
CA PRO A 86 19.46 18.26 11.95
C PRO A 86 18.08 17.75 11.54
N ASP A 87 17.04 18.22 12.23
CA ASP A 87 15.64 17.88 11.96
C ASP A 87 15.22 18.27 10.55
N ASP A 88 15.48 19.52 10.12
CA ASP A 88 15.11 19.94 8.76
C ASP A 88 15.98 19.28 7.69
N MET A 89 17.23 18.93 7.98
CA MET A 89 18.05 18.09 7.09
C MET A 89 17.42 16.70 6.91
N ASN A 90 16.96 16.08 8.00
CA ASN A 90 16.25 14.80 7.96
C ASN A 90 14.90 14.92 7.22
N ARG A 91 14.10 15.96 7.49
CA ARG A 91 12.83 16.23 6.77
C ARG A 91 13.07 16.47 5.28
N GLY A 92 14.16 17.16 4.94
CA GLY A 92 14.53 17.44 3.56
C GLY A 92 14.94 16.20 2.79
N ILE A 93 15.73 15.30 3.39
CA ILE A 93 16.11 14.05 2.70
C ILE A 93 14.91 13.11 2.54
N VAL A 94 14.00 13.06 3.52
CA VAL A 94 12.73 12.32 3.40
C VAL A 94 11.85 12.91 2.30
N GLY A 95 11.68 14.23 2.28
CA GLY A 95 10.88 14.92 1.28
C GLY A 95 11.43 14.77 -0.14
N ALA A 96 12.75 14.87 -0.32
CA ALA A 96 13.41 14.61 -1.60
C ALA A 96 13.28 13.16 -2.07
N THR A 97 13.25 12.19 -1.14
CA THR A 97 13.13 10.76 -1.45
C THR A 97 11.71 10.36 -1.84
N LEU A 98 10.70 10.91 -1.14
CA LEU A 98 9.32 10.44 -1.25
C LEU A 98 8.41 11.39 -2.02
N VAL A 99 8.58 12.71 -1.86
CA VAL A 99 7.61 13.69 -2.36
C VAL A 99 8.13 14.37 -3.62
N ALA A 100 9.12 15.23 -3.48
CA ALA A 100 9.76 15.96 -4.57
C ALA A 100 11.07 16.60 -4.08
N PRO A 101 12.06 16.81 -4.97
CA PRO A 101 13.25 17.57 -4.66
C PRO A 101 12.91 18.94 -4.06
N GLY A 102 13.64 19.35 -3.02
CA GLY A 102 13.49 20.66 -2.37
C GLY A 102 12.32 20.80 -1.39
N ARG A 103 11.44 19.79 -1.24
CA ARG A 103 10.37 19.81 -0.24
C ARG A 103 10.82 19.18 1.07
N LEU A 104 10.33 19.71 2.20
CA LEU A 104 10.41 19.04 3.49
C LEU A 104 9.22 18.09 3.66
N ALA A 105 9.40 17.01 4.42
CA ALA A 105 8.32 16.09 4.77
C ALA A 105 8.20 15.90 6.29
N ASP A 106 7.01 16.19 6.82
CA ASP A 106 6.59 15.83 8.18
C ASP A 106 5.80 14.52 8.11
N VAL A 107 6.36 13.45 8.68
CA VAL A 107 5.79 12.10 8.62
C VAL A 107 4.97 11.82 9.86
N THR A 108 3.70 11.44 9.73
CA THR A 108 2.84 11.15 10.90
C THR A 108 2.75 9.68 11.29
N ALA A 109 2.95 8.79 10.32
CA ALA A 109 2.99 7.35 10.51
C ALA A 109 3.75 6.74 9.34
N ALA A 110 4.50 5.67 9.60
CA ALA A 110 5.18 4.96 8.55
C ALA A 110 5.29 3.45 8.85
N THR A 111 5.30 2.65 7.79
CA THR A 111 5.50 1.20 7.85
C THR A 111 6.86 0.87 7.25
N ARG A 112 7.72 0.19 8.02
CA ARG A 112 9.03 -0.29 7.55
C ARG A 112 8.87 -1.50 6.65
N GLN A 113 9.70 -1.59 5.62
CA GLN A 113 9.67 -2.70 4.67
C GLN A 113 10.09 -4.02 5.31
N GLU A 114 10.95 -3.98 6.31
CA GLU A 114 11.44 -5.14 7.05
C GLU A 114 10.46 -5.63 8.13
N ASP A 115 9.54 -4.77 8.59
CA ASP A 115 8.65 -5.07 9.71
C ASP A 115 7.26 -5.56 9.26
N PHE A 116 6.95 -5.54 7.95
CA PHE A 116 5.64 -5.98 7.49
C PHE A 116 5.56 -7.50 7.27
N THR A 117 4.42 -8.07 7.65
CA THR A 117 4.00 -9.41 7.33
C THR A 117 3.06 -9.37 6.14
N GLY A 118 3.45 -10.02 5.05
CA GLY A 118 2.61 -10.16 3.86
C GLY A 118 1.41 -11.07 4.06
N ILE A 119 0.62 -11.25 3.02
CA ILE A 119 -0.44 -12.26 3.03
C ILE A 119 0.16 -13.68 2.99
N GLN A 120 -0.66 -14.67 3.31
CA GLN A 120 -0.36 -16.08 3.10
C GLN A 120 -1.35 -16.68 2.12
N VAL A 121 -0.87 -17.49 1.18
CA VAL A 121 -1.73 -18.28 0.28
C VAL A 121 -1.54 -19.76 0.62
N GLN A 122 -2.59 -20.41 1.10
CA GLN A 122 -2.51 -21.81 1.53
C GLN A 122 -2.21 -22.73 0.36
N GLY A 123 -1.26 -23.66 0.56
CA GLY A 123 -0.85 -24.62 -0.47
C GLY A 123 -0.08 -24.00 -1.64
N ALA A 124 0.33 -22.74 -1.55
CA ALA A 124 1.09 -22.03 -2.57
C ALA A 124 2.42 -21.53 -2.01
N ARG A 125 3.36 -21.25 -2.92
CA ARG A 125 4.69 -20.70 -2.60
C ARG A 125 4.83 -19.32 -3.22
N ARG A 126 5.25 -18.33 -2.44
CA ARG A 126 5.61 -17.02 -2.98
C ARG A 126 6.90 -17.13 -3.80
N VAL A 127 6.85 -16.75 -5.07
CA VAL A 127 7.98 -16.82 -6.00
C VAL A 127 8.60 -15.46 -6.29
N GLN A 128 7.82 -14.38 -6.13
CA GLN A 128 8.28 -13.02 -6.34
C GLN A 128 7.60 -12.08 -5.35
N GLN A 129 8.32 -11.04 -4.92
CA GLN A 129 7.81 -9.94 -4.13
C GLN A 129 8.48 -8.63 -4.54
N LEU A 130 7.67 -7.61 -4.75
CA LEU A 130 8.08 -6.22 -4.93
C LEU A 130 7.33 -5.37 -3.92
N VAL A 131 8.06 -4.52 -3.20
CA VAL A 131 7.52 -3.62 -2.19
C VAL A 131 7.97 -2.22 -2.53
N VAL A 132 7.02 -1.29 -2.62
CA VAL A 132 7.32 0.14 -2.83
C VAL A 132 6.58 0.99 -1.80
N PRO A 133 7.15 2.13 -1.37
CA PRO A 133 6.45 3.05 -0.49
C PRO A 133 5.14 3.54 -1.12
N ARG A 134 4.10 3.70 -0.30
CA ARG A 134 2.81 4.30 -0.68
C ARG A 134 2.55 5.52 0.17
N ILE A 135 2.51 6.68 -0.47
CA ILE A 135 2.38 7.97 0.22
C ILE A 135 0.91 8.33 0.36
N VAL A 136 0.52 8.78 1.56
CA VAL A 136 -0.77 9.38 1.85
C VAL A 136 -0.53 10.83 2.25
N GLU A 137 -1.07 11.77 1.49
CA GLU A 137 -0.95 13.21 1.78
C GLU A 137 -1.99 13.65 2.81
N HIS A 138 -1.65 14.68 3.59
CA HIS A 138 -2.51 15.28 4.62
C HIS A 138 -3.09 14.28 5.65
N PRO A 139 -2.29 13.33 6.16
CA PRO A 139 -2.78 12.39 7.17
C PRO A 139 -3.03 13.10 8.51
N GLN A 140 -3.91 12.50 9.30
CA GLN A 140 -4.08 12.84 10.71
C GLN A 140 -2.98 12.16 11.56
N GLY A 141 -2.86 12.57 12.83
CA GLY A 141 -1.93 11.99 13.81
C GLY A 141 -0.77 12.91 14.17
N ALA A 142 -0.04 12.53 15.22
CA ALA A 142 1.17 13.23 15.66
C ALA A 142 2.32 12.99 14.66
N GLU A 143 3.26 13.92 14.59
CA GLU A 143 4.49 13.76 13.79
C GLU A 143 5.44 12.79 14.49
N LEU A 144 6.11 11.96 13.70
CA LEU A 144 7.27 11.18 14.13
C LEU A 144 8.47 12.10 14.29
N ASP A 145 9.44 11.67 15.10
CA ASP A 145 10.75 12.31 15.13
C ASP A 145 11.39 12.28 13.73
N PRO A 146 11.97 13.39 13.22
CA PRO A 146 12.55 13.42 11.88
C PRO A 146 13.64 12.38 11.63
N ALA A 147 14.47 12.06 12.64
CA ALA A 147 15.51 11.05 12.49
C ALA A 147 14.91 9.64 12.44
N GLU A 148 13.88 9.38 13.26
CA GLU A 148 13.09 8.15 13.19
C GLU A 148 12.39 8.00 11.84
N ALA A 149 11.72 9.05 11.36
CA ALA A 149 11.05 9.08 10.06
C ALA A 149 12.03 8.75 8.91
N ARG A 150 13.22 9.37 8.91
CA ARG A 150 14.28 9.08 7.93
C ARG A 150 14.71 7.62 7.95
N PHE A 151 14.91 7.07 9.15
CA PHE A 151 15.30 5.68 9.33
C PHE A 151 14.22 4.72 8.82
N VAL A 152 12.96 4.95 9.20
CA VAL A 152 11.82 4.10 8.83
C VAL A 152 11.60 4.03 7.32
N VAL A 153 11.77 5.15 6.60
CA VAL A 153 11.57 5.19 5.15
C VAL A 153 12.80 4.73 4.35
N GLY A 154 13.89 4.33 5.03
CA GLY A 154 15.12 3.91 4.39
C GLY A 154 15.84 5.03 3.62
N ALA A 155 15.61 6.29 3.99
CA ALA A 155 16.28 7.42 3.34
C ALA A 155 17.77 7.48 3.73
N PRO A 156 18.66 7.87 2.80
CA PRO A 156 20.09 7.99 3.09
C PRO A 156 20.35 9.03 4.19
N ALA A 157 21.55 8.99 4.78
CA ALA A 157 21.94 10.00 5.76
C ALA A 157 21.93 11.40 5.11
N ALA A 158 21.37 12.38 5.83
CA ALA A 158 21.46 13.75 5.40
C ALA A 158 22.89 14.28 5.64
N GLN A 159 23.39 15.06 4.69
CA GLN A 159 24.73 15.63 4.69
C GLN A 159 24.69 17.08 4.21
N ALA A 160 25.50 17.92 4.83
CA ALA A 160 25.83 19.24 4.33
C ALA A 160 27.36 19.40 4.34
N PRO A 161 27.92 20.32 3.55
CA PRO A 161 29.34 20.65 3.61
C PRO A 161 29.77 21.03 5.02
N ALA A 162 31.01 20.69 5.36
CA ALA A 162 31.60 21.09 6.62
C ALA A 162 31.77 22.61 6.67
N ALA A 163 31.21 23.23 7.71
CA ALA A 163 31.27 24.66 7.91
C ALA A 163 32.01 24.99 9.23
N PRO A 164 33.35 24.89 9.25
CA PRO A 164 34.15 25.06 10.47
C PRO A 164 34.33 26.52 10.89
N LEU A 165 33.97 27.47 10.02
CA LEU A 165 34.18 28.90 10.24
C LEU A 165 32.87 29.56 10.65
N ASP A 166 32.89 30.26 11.79
CA ASP A 166 31.78 31.11 12.23
C ASP A 166 31.87 32.49 11.56
N LEU A 167 30.71 33.12 11.36
CA LEU A 167 30.60 34.49 10.87
C LEU A 167 30.32 35.44 12.05
N PRO A 168 30.63 36.74 11.91
CA PRO A 168 30.18 37.75 12.85
C PRO A 168 28.67 37.67 13.09
N GLU A 169 28.25 37.84 14.34
CA GLU A 169 26.85 37.65 14.76
C GLU A 169 25.88 38.55 13.97
N GLU A 170 26.27 39.81 13.74
CA GLU A 170 25.44 40.77 13.01
C GLU A 170 25.19 40.35 11.56
N LEU A 171 26.23 39.84 10.89
CA LEU A 171 26.13 39.31 9.54
C LEU A 171 25.25 38.06 9.51
N THR A 172 25.47 37.12 10.43
CA THR A 172 24.64 35.92 10.59
C THR A 172 23.17 36.30 10.78
N ALA A 173 22.87 37.25 11.67
CA ALA A 173 21.52 37.74 11.90
C ALA A 173 20.90 38.40 10.66
N ALA A 174 21.68 39.18 9.89
CA ALA A 174 21.22 39.78 8.65
C ALA A 174 20.87 38.74 7.57
N LEU A 175 21.72 37.72 7.41
CA LEU A 175 21.49 36.62 6.45
C LEU A 175 20.30 35.75 6.85
N LEU A 176 20.16 35.41 8.15
CA LEU A 176 18.99 34.70 8.66
C LEU A 176 17.69 35.49 8.47
N ARG A 177 17.69 36.82 8.66
CA ARG A 177 16.53 37.67 8.35
C ARG A 177 16.14 37.60 6.87
N ARG A 178 17.10 37.46 5.96
CA ARG A 178 16.83 37.28 4.52
C ARG A 178 16.20 35.91 4.26
N LEU A 179 16.77 34.83 4.80
CA LEU A 179 16.27 33.46 4.63
C LEU A 179 14.82 33.30 5.12
N ARG A 180 14.46 33.94 6.24
CA ARG A 180 13.10 33.87 6.81
C ARG A 180 12.00 34.52 5.95
N ARG A 181 12.36 35.31 4.93
CA ARG A 181 11.36 35.96 4.05
C ARG A 181 10.77 35.02 3.02
N GLN A 182 11.46 33.93 2.72
CA GLN A 182 10.96 32.91 1.81
C GLN A 182 10.40 31.75 2.64
N PRO A 183 9.11 31.43 2.51
CA PRO A 183 8.53 30.28 3.21
C PRO A 183 9.24 29.00 2.78
N VAL A 184 9.18 27.99 3.66
CA VAL A 184 9.65 26.64 3.36
C VAL A 184 8.42 25.80 3.06
N ASP A 185 8.44 25.07 1.95
CA ASP A 185 7.36 24.15 1.60
C ASP A 185 7.52 22.84 2.39
N VAL A 186 6.52 22.53 3.21
CA VAL A 186 6.49 21.36 4.08
C VAL A 186 5.25 20.55 3.77
N ALA A 187 5.45 19.31 3.34
CA ALA A 187 4.38 18.35 3.09
C ALA A 187 4.15 17.49 4.34
N ARG A 188 2.90 17.40 4.79
CA ARG A 188 2.50 16.42 5.82
C ARG A 188 2.11 15.12 5.14
N ILE A 189 2.79 14.02 5.45
CA ILE A 189 2.60 12.72 4.79
C ILE A 189 2.57 11.55 5.77
N ALA A 190 2.00 10.42 5.35
CA ALA A 190 2.12 9.14 6.01
C ALA A 190 2.54 8.09 4.97
N VAL A 191 3.35 7.12 5.38
CA VAL A 191 4.00 6.18 4.47
C VAL A 191 3.54 4.75 4.75
N GLY A 192 2.68 4.24 3.89
CA GLY A 192 2.33 2.82 3.84
C GLY A 192 3.21 2.07 2.85
N LEU A 193 2.80 0.86 2.48
CA LEU A 193 3.44 0.05 1.46
C LEU A 193 2.43 -0.34 0.38
N ARG A 194 2.87 -0.39 -0.87
CA ARG A 194 2.21 -1.09 -1.97
C ARG A 194 3.02 -2.36 -2.23
N VAL A 195 2.38 -3.51 -2.06
CA VAL A 195 3.04 -4.81 -2.18
C VAL A 195 2.47 -5.55 -3.38
N ALA A 196 3.35 -5.97 -4.28
CA ALA A 196 3.03 -6.83 -5.41
C ALA A 196 3.75 -8.17 -5.24
N GLU A 197 2.99 -9.26 -5.14
CA GLU A 197 3.49 -10.61 -4.97
C GLU A 197 3.07 -11.50 -6.14
N THR A 198 3.84 -12.54 -6.40
CA THR A 198 3.42 -13.64 -7.28
C THR A 198 3.53 -14.95 -6.53
N TRP A 199 2.45 -15.72 -6.56
CA TRP A 199 2.31 -16.99 -5.86
C TRP A 199 2.16 -18.14 -6.85
N GLU A 200 2.95 -19.18 -6.68
CA GLU A 200 2.88 -20.41 -7.46
C GLU A 200 2.03 -21.44 -6.69
N LEU A 201 0.95 -21.89 -7.31
CA LEU A 201 0.03 -22.89 -6.78
C LEU A 201 0.61 -24.30 -6.95
N ALA A 202 -0.01 -25.29 -6.32
CA ALA A 202 0.44 -26.68 -6.36
C ALA A 202 0.47 -27.30 -7.78
N ASP A 203 -0.32 -26.77 -8.71
CA ASP A 203 -0.35 -27.17 -10.13
C ASP A 203 0.64 -26.37 -11.01
N GLY A 204 1.44 -25.48 -10.42
CA GLY A 204 2.40 -24.63 -11.11
C GLY A 204 1.81 -23.33 -11.67
N PHE A 205 0.50 -23.09 -11.54
CA PHE A 205 -0.09 -21.84 -11.99
C PHE A 205 0.38 -20.66 -11.12
N GLN A 206 0.70 -19.53 -11.75
CA GLN A 206 1.18 -18.33 -11.06
C GLN A 206 0.09 -17.28 -10.97
N VAL A 207 -0.20 -16.84 -9.74
CA VAL A 207 -1.22 -15.84 -9.45
C VAL A 207 -0.57 -14.54 -8.95
N PRO A 208 -0.69 -13.42 -9.67
CA PRO A 208 -0.26 -12.12 -9.19
C PRO A 208 -1.26 -11.56 -8.17
N VAL A 209 -0.76 -10.92 -7.12
CA VAL A 209 -1.56 -10.29 -6.06
C VAL A 209 -0.98 -8.93 -5.76
N VAL A 210 -1.84 -7.92 -5.63
CA VAL A 210 -1.42 -6.58 -5.23
C VAL A 210 -2.31 -6.06 -4.11
N TYR A 211 -1.69 -5.58 -3.04
CA TYR A 211 -2.39 -5.02 -1.89
C TYR A 211 -1.62 -3.88 -1.25
N ASP A 212 -2.32 -3.10 -0.42
CA ASP A 212 -1.76 -1.98 0.32
C ASP A 212 -1.63 -2.34 1.81
N VAL A 213 -0.52 -1.93 2.42
CA VAL A 213 -0.36 -1.88 3.87
C VAL A 213 -0.54 -0.42 4.28
N ALA A 214 -1.54 -0.15 5.12
CA ALA A 214 -1.79 1.21 5.60
C ALA A 214 -0.60 1.73 6.43
N PRO A 215 -0.34 3.05 6.45
CA PRO A 215 0.74 3.63 7.26
C PRO A 215 0.65 3.24 8.73
N GLY A 216 1.78 2.83 9.31
CA GLY A 216 1.86 2.41 10.73
C GLY A 216 1.25 1.02 11.00
N ARG A 217 0.80 0.29 9.97
CA ARG A 217 0.36 -1.10 10.09
C ARG A 217 1.44 -2.04 9.60
N THR A 218 1.50 -3.23 10.19
CA THR A 218 2.49 -4.26 9.84
C THR A 218 1.88 -5.45 9.09
N GLN A 219 0.55 -5.59 9.02
CA GLN A 219 -0.09 -6.72 8.34
C GLN A 219 -0.71 -6.28 7.01
N GLY A 220 -0.41 -7.02 5.94
CA GLY A 220 -1.09 -6.90 4.65
C GLY A 220 -2.43 -7.64 4.60
N TYR A 221 -3.38 -7.09 3.86
CA TYR A 221 -4.71 -7.68 3.66
C TYR A 221 -5.14 -7.55 2.21
N VAL A 222 -5.81 -8.58 1.70
CA VAL A 222 -6.60 -8.51 0.46
C VAL A 222 -8.07 -8.54 0.83
N ALA A 223 -8.87 -7.65 0.25
CA ALA A 223 -10.31 -7.62 0.49
C ALA A 223 -11.04 -8.53 -0.50
N ASP A 224 -11.99 -9.32 0.00
CA ASP A 224 -12.99 -9.99 -0.83
C ASP A 224 -13.95 -8.93 -1.46
N PRO A 225 -14.80 -9.27 -2.44
CA PRO A 225 -15.70 -8.31 -3.10
C PRO A 225 -16.67 -7.58 -2.17
N ASP A 226 -16.94 -8.13 -0.99
CA ASP A 226 -17.76 -7.52 0.06
C ASP A 226 -16.97 -6.54 0.96
N GLY A 227 -15.67 -6.39 0.73
CA GLY A 227 -14.76 -5.55 1.51
C GLY A 227 -14.13 -6.26 2.72
N THR A 228 -14.44 -7.54 2.98
CA THR A 228 -13.90 -8.26 4.13
C THR A 228 -12.40 -8.48 3.95
N PRO A 229 -11.53 -7.99 4.86
CA PRO A 229 -10.09 -8.10 4.72
C PRO A 229 -9.58 -9.47 5.18
N HIS A 230 -8.67 -10.06 4.40
CA HIS A 230 -8.07 -11.35 4.68
C HIS A 230 -6.54 -11.30 4.55
N SER A 231 -5.85 -11.81 5.57
CA SER A 231 -4.39 -12.01 5.56
C SER A 231 -4.00 -13.42 5.12
N THR A 232 -4.94 -14.35 5.10
CA THR A 232 -4.76 -15.73 4.61
C THR A 232 -5.79 -15.98 3.52
N LEU A 233 -5.32 -16.41 2.35
CA LEU A 233 -6.12 -16.69 1.17
C LEU A 233 -5.99 -18.15 0.77
N GLN A 234 -6.96 -18.62 0.01
CA GLN A 234 -6.95 -19.91 -0.66
C GLN A 234 -7.28 -19.73 -2.13
N ALA A 235 -6.68 -20.55 -2.98
CA ALA A 235 -7.02 -20.59 -4.40
C ALA A 235 -8.30 -21.41 -4.61
N CYS A 236 -9.26 -20.84 -5.33
CA CYS A 236 -10.39 -21.59 -5.84
C CYS A 236 -9.96 -22.43 -7.07
N ARG A 237 -10.87 -23.28 -7.57
CA ARG A 237 -10.62 -24.11 -8.75
C ARG A 237 -10.28 -23.36 -10.05
N ASN A 238 -10.60 -22.07 -10.12
CA ASN A 238 -10.28 -21.18 -11.25
C ASN A 238 -9.11 -20.22 -10.90
N HIS A 239 -8.30 -20.57 -9.90
CA HIS A 239 -7.12 -19.83 -9.46
C HIS A 239 -7.36 -18.41 -8.94
N HIS A 240 -8.61 -18.03 -8.65
CA HIS A 240 -8.87 -16.82 -7.86
C HIS A 240 -8.46 -17.03 -6.41
N LEU A 241 -7.82 -16.03 -5.81
CA LEU A 241 -7.54 -16.03 -4.38
C LEU A 241 -8.70 -15.36 -3.64
N ALA A 242 -9.20 -16.02 -2.61
CA ALA A 242 -10.25 -15.48 -1.74
C ALA A 242 -9.98 -15.87 -0.30
N GLY A 243 -10.50 -15.06 0.63
CA GLY A 243 -10.45 -15.36 2.05
C GLY A 243 -11.38 -16.51 2.44
N VAL A 244 -12.54 -16.59 1.80
CA VAL A 244 -13.55 -17.62 2.05
C VAL A 244 -13.88 -18.37 0.77
N LEU A 245 -13.78 -19.71 0.84
CA LEU A 245 -14.18 -20.60 -0.24
C LEU A 245 -15.41 -21.40 0.14
N GLN A 246 -16.34 -21.51 -0.81
CA GLN A 246 -17.46 -22.44 -0.74
C GLN A 246 -17.11 -23.71 -1.49
N TRP A 247 -17.59 -24.85 -1.01
CA TRP A 247 -17.28 -26.13 -1.61
C TRP A 247 -18.53 -26.75 -2.20
N CYS A 248 -18.42 -27.19 -3.45
CA CYS A 248 -19.49 -27.95 -4.07
C CYS A 248 -19.58 -29.34 -3.40
N THR A 249 -20.77 -29.74 -2.97
CA THR A 249 -20.97 -31.06 -2.35
C THR A 249 -20.84 -32.21 -3.34
N HIS A 250 -20.99 -31.94 -4.65
CA HIS A 250 -20.92 -32.95 -5.70
C HIS A 250 -19.48 -33.23 -6.16
N CYS A 251 -18.76 -32.21 -6.65
CA CYS A 251 -17.40 -32.38 -7.15
C CYS A 251 -16.30 -32.15 -6.10
N LEU A 252 -16.67 -31.68 -4.91
CA LEU A 252 -15.75 -31.34 -3.81
C LEU A 252 -14.67 -30.33 -4.23
N GLN A 253 -14.92 -29.54 -5.26
CA GLN A 253 -14.02 -28.46 -5.67
C GLN A 253 -14.42 -27.14 -4.97
N PRO A 254 -13.45 -26.34 -4.53
CA PRO A 254 -13.72 -25.04 -3.94
C PRO A 254 -13.96 -23.96 -5.00
N THR A 255 -14.90 -23.06 -4.73
CA THR A 255 -15.25 -21.89 -5.55
C THR A 255 -15.34 -20.64 -4.67
N CYS A 256 -14.89 -19.51 -5.18
CA CYS A 256 -15.16 -18.21 -4.57
C CYS A 256 -16.40 -17.55 -5.22
N VAL A 257 -16.88 -16.46 -4.61
CA VAL A 257 -18.02 -15.68 -5.13
C VAL A 257 -17.73 -15.05 -6.51
N SER A 258 -16.47 -14.80 -6.84
CA SER A 258 -16.04 -14.24 -8.13
C SER A 258 -15.99 -15.27 -9.26
N CYS A 259 -16.19 -16.56 -8.99
CA CYS A 259 -16.30 -17.56 -10.05
C CYS A 259 -17.63 -17.40 -10.80
N SER A 260 -17.61 -17.47 -12.14
CA SER A 260 -18.84 -17.53 -12.95
C SER A 260 -19.76 -18.69 -12.54
N GLU A 261 -19.13 -19.81 -12.17
CA GLU A 261 -19.78 -21.02 -11.72
C GLU A 261 -19.76 -21.15 -10.19
N ALA A 262 -19.94 -20.04 -9.46
CA ALA A 262 -19.99 -20.03 -8.00
C ALA A 262 -21.03 -21.03 -7.46
N VAL A 263 -20.76 -21.54 -6.26
CA VAL A 263 -21.68 -22.43 -5.57
C VAL A 263 -23.00 -21.72 -5.25
N ARG A 264 -24.11 -22.39 -5.55
CA ARG A 264 -25.47 -21.97 -5.23
C ARG A 264 -26.25 -23.10 -4.58
N LEU A 265 -27.34 -22.77 -3.90
CA LEU A 265 -28.25 -23.76 -3.34
C LEU A 265 -29.05 -24.43 -4.47
N CYS A 266 -29.08 -25.76 -4.48
CA CYS A 266 -29.97 -26.53 -5.33
C CYS A 266 -31.42 -26.20 -4.99
N ARG A 267 -32.23 -25.85 -6.00
CA ARG A 267 -33.62 -25.42 -5.79
C ARG A 267 -34.49 -26.45 -5.06
N LEU A 268 -34.18 -27.74 -5.20
CA LEU A 268 -34.93 -28.84 -4.57
C LEU A 268 -34.33 -29.26 -3.21
N CYS A 269 -33.09 -29.73 -3.19
CA CYS A 269 -32.48 -30.30 -1.96
C CYS A 269 -31.71 -29.30 -1.09
N GLN A 270 -31.64 -28.02 -1.50
CA GLN A 270 -30.88 -26.96 -0.83
C GLN A 270 -29.40 -27.32 -0.60
N GLY A 271 -28.86 -28.24 -1.40
CA GLY A 271 -27.45 -28.64 -1.39
C GLY A 271 -26.59 -27.64 -2.16
N LEU A 272 -25.35 -27.42 -1.70
CA LEU A 272 -24.41 -26.51 -2.34
C LEU A 272 -23.83 -27.13 -3.62
N ALA A 273 -24.19 -26.60 -4.79
CA ALA A 273 -23.71 -27.05 -6.08
C ALA A 273 -23.07 -25.91 -6.87
N CYS A 274 -21.86 -26.11 -7.42
CA CYS A 274 -21.28 -25.17 -8.39
C CYS A 274 -22.09 -25.21 -9.69
N GLY A 275 -21.94 -24.19 -10.53
CA GLY A 275 -22.75 -24.09 -11.76
C GLY A 275 -22.58 -25.28 -12.71
N ASP A 276 -21.38 -25.89 -12.82
CA ASP A 276 -21.16 -27.14 -13.60
C ASP A 276 -21.89 -28.38 -13.02
N CYS A 277 -22.21 -28.36 -11.73
CA CYS A 277 -22.94 -29.43 -11.05
C CYS A 277 -24.45 -29.18 -10.99
N VAL A 278 -24.90 -28.01 -11.44
CA VAL A 278 -26.31 -27.70 -11.69
C VAL A 278 -26.61 -28.00 -13.15
N VAL A 279 -27.46 -29.01 -13.39
CA VAL A 279 -27.67 -29.58 -14.73
C VAL A 279 -29.03 -29.28 -15.33
N THR A 280 -29.81 -28.47 -14.65
CA THR A 280 -31.15 -28.07 -15.08
C THR A 280 -31.25 -26.55 -15.05
N GLU A 281 -32.03 -26.00 -15.98
CA GLU A 281 -32.29 -24.56 -16.05
C GLU A 281 -32.96 -24.03 -14.78
N ASP A 282 -33.76 -24.87 -14.10
CA ASP A 282 -34.45 -24.52 -12.87
C ASP A 282 -33.54 -24.52 -11.63
N GLY A 283 -32.27 -24.89 -11.76
CA GLY A 283 -31.29 -24.78 -10.68
C GLY A 283 -31.14 -26.05 -9.83
N ARG A 284 -31.57 -27.22 -10.32
CA ARG A 284 -31.38 -28.51 -9.63
C ARG A 284 -30.01 -29.11 -9.93
N CYS A 285 -29.42 -29.68 -8.88
CA CYS A 285 -28.16 -30.43 -8.97
C CYS A 285 -28.34 -31.80 -9.63
N ARG A 286 -27.22 -32.43 -10.00
CA ARG A 286 -27.18 -33.76 -10.64
C ARG A 286 -28.02 -34.82 -9.94
N ALA A 287 -27.90 -34.96 -8.61
CA ALA A 287 -28.67 -35.96 -7.86
C ALA A 287 -30.19 -35.70 -7.90
N CYS A 288 -30.62 -34.44 -7.83
CA CYS A 288 -32.02 -34.07 -7.93
C CYS A 288 -32.58 -34.25 -9.34
N ALA A 289 -31.79 -33.93 -10.37
CA ALA A 289 -32.17 -34.15 -11.76
C ALA A 289 -32.26 -35.64 -12.12
N ALA A 290 -31.46 -36.48 -11.45
CA ALA A 290 -31.44 -37.93 -11.62
C ALA A 290 -32.49 -38.67 -10.74
N LEU A 291 -33.42 -37.95 -10.11
CA LEU A 291 -34.47 -38.59 -9.30
C LEU A 291 -35.33 -39.51 -10.17
N THR A 292 -35.26 -40.80 -9.89
CA THR A 292 -36.09 -41.82 -10.53
C THR A 292 -37.04 -42.43 -9.53
N LYS A 293 -38.27 -42.74 -9.96
CA LYS A 293 -39.28 -43.34 -9.08
C LYS A 293 -38.85 -44.77 -8.71
N VAL A 294 -38.81 -45.04 -7.42
CA VAL A 294 -38.46 -46.35 -6.87
C VAL A 294 -39.62 -47.33 -7.07
N GLY A 295 -39.31 -48.49 -7.65
CA GLY A 295 -40.26 -49.58 -7.86
C GLY A 295 -40.84 -50.13 -6.55
N LEU A 296 -42.07 -50.67 -6.61
CA LEU A 296 -42.85 -51.09 -5.44
C LEU A 296 -42.06 -51.98 -4.46
N PHE A 297 -41.32 -52.96 -4.98
CA PHE A 297 -40.56 -53.91 -4.17
C PHE A 297 -39.32 -53.33 -3.48
N ALA A 298 -38.80 -52.19 -3.95
CA ALA A 298 -37.60 -51.56 -3.39
C ALA A 298 -37.92 -50.45 -2.36
N ARG A 299 -39.20 -50.03 -2.23
CA ARG A 299 -39.61 -48.92 -1.35
C ARG A 299 -39.29 -49.13 0.12
N GLY A 300 -39.32 -50.38 0.59
CA GLY A 300 -39.00 -50.71 1.99
C GLY A 300 -37.59 -50.27 2.39
N ARG A 301 -36.61 -50.34 1.48
CA ARG A 301 -35.23 -49.89 1.72
C ARG A 301 -35.13 -48.39 1.97
N PHE A 302 -36.08 -47.63 1.44
CA PHE A 302 -36.19 -46.19 1.64
C PHE A 302 -37.19 -45.83 2.74
N GLY A 303 -37.65 -46.79 3.56
CA GLY A 303 -38.55 -46.51 4.69
C GLY A 303 -39.96 -46.07 4.27
N VAL A 304 -40.41 -46.42 3.07
CA VAL A 304 -41.74 -46.05 2.56
C VAL A 304 -42.67 -47.27 2.51
N SER A 305 -43.91 -47.12 3.01
CA SER A 305 -44.92 -48.17 2.99
C SER A 305 -45.45 -48.48 1.59
N ALA A 306 -46.20 -49.57 1.42
CA ALA A 306 -46.75 -49.97 0.12
C ALA A 306 -47.63 -48.88 -0.55
N GLY A 307 -48.37 -48.11 0.24
CA GLY A 307 -49.21 -47.00 -0.23
C GLY A 307 -48.46 -45.67 -0.45
N GLY A 308 -47.18 -45.59 -0.10
CA GLY A 308 -46.34 -44.42 -0.36
C GLY A 308 -45.55 -44.52 -1.67
N SER A 309 -44.86 -43.46 -2.04
CA SER A 309 -43.92 -43.44 -3.18
C SER A 309 -42.56 -42.91 -2.74
N ALA A 310 -41.50 -43.36 -3.39
CA ALA A 310 -40.16 -42.84 -3.19
C ALA A 310 -39.53 -42.53 -4.54
N TRP A 311 -38.69 -41.49 -4.57
CA TRP A 311 -37.80 -41.19 -5.67
C TRP A 311 -36.38 -41.15 -5.12
N HIS A 312 -35.45 -41.73 -5.86
CA HIS A 312 -34.06 -41.76 -5.46
C HIS A 312 -33.19 -41.32 -6.63
N GLY A 313 -32.25 -40.45 -6.33
CA GLY A 313 -31.28 -39.93 -7.27
C GLY A 313 -29.94 -39.83 -6.57
N GLU A 314 -28.89 -40.25 -7.26
CA GLU A 314 -27.54 -40.22 -6.74
C GLU A 314 -26.58 -39.59 -7.72
N SER A 315 -25.49 -39.07 -7.19
CA SER A 315 -24.34 -38.57 -7.92
C SER A 315 -23.12 -38.75 -7.01
N PRO A 316 -21.89 -38.62 -7.53
CA PRO A 316 -20.71 -38.66 -6.67
C PRO A 316 -20.88 -37.74 -5.46
N ASN A 317 -20.68 -38.29 -4.26
CA ASN A 317 -20.74 -37.59 -2.97
C ASN A 317 -22.12 -37.08 -2.51
N VAL A 318 -23.20 -37.25 -3.29
CA VAL A 318 -24.54 -36.77 -2.92
C VAL A 318 -25.63 -37.77 -3.30
N GLN A 319 -26.46 -38.13 -2.33
CA GLN A 319 -27.69 -38.91 -2.53
C GLN A 319 -28.90 -38.10 -2.10
N VAL A 320 -29.98 -38.17 -2.88
CA VAL A 320 -31.25 -37.52 -2.58
C VAL A 320 -32.37 -38.55 -2.66
N THR A 321 -33.16 -38.64 -1.59
CA THR A 321 -34.35 -39.47 -1.53
C THR A 321 -35.56 -38.61 -1.22
N VAL A 322 -36.54 -38.58 -2.10
CA VAL A 322 -37.84 -37.96 -1.84
C VAL A 322 -38.83 -39.06 -1.47
N ARG A 323 -39.55 -38.89 -0.37
CA ARG A 323 -40.57 -39.83 0.11
C ARG A 323 -41.91 -39.13 0.17
N GLN A 324 -42.93 -39.76 -0.39
CA GLN A 324 -44.33 -39.40 -0.24
C GLN A 324 -45.02 -40.46 0.61
N GLN A 325 -45.59 -40.05 1.74
CA GLN A 325 -46.39 -40.92 2.59
C GLN A 325 -47.69 -40.21 2.95
N ARG A 326 -48.82 -40.75 2.47
CA ARG A 326 -50.13 -40.07 2.52
C ARG A 326 -50.03 -38.69 1.86
N ASN A 327 -50.25 -37.61 2.62
CA ASN A 327 -50.21 -36.23 2.15
C ASN A 327 -48.89 -35.50 2.50
N TRP A 328 -47.88 -36.23 2.98
CA TRP A 328 -46.63 -35.65 3.48
C TRP A 328 -45.49 -35.99 2.55
N TRP A 329 -44.65 -35.00 2.26
CA TRP A 329 -43.48 -35.12 1.41
C TRP A 329 -42.23 -34.77 2.21
N THR A 330 -41.27 -35.70 2.24
CA THR A 330 -39.97 -35.45 2.85
C THR A 330 -38.88 -35.62 1.81
N LEU A 331 -37.90 -34.73 1.83
CA LEU A 331 -36.66 -34.89 1.10
C LEU A 331 -35.56 -35.18 2.09
N GLU A 332 -34.78 -36.20 1.81
CA GLU A 332 -33.59 -36.55 2.55
C GLU A 332 -32.38 -36.42 1.62
N ARG A 333 -31.42 -35.61 2.02
CA ARG A 333 -30.15 -35.43 1.33
C ARG A 333 -29.03 -35.99 2.20
N TRP A 334 -28.16 -36.80 1.61
CA TRP A 334 -26.91 -37.23 2.22
C TRP A 334 -25.77 -36.68 1.40
N ASP A 335 -24.86 -35.96 2.05
CA ASP A 335 -23.63 -35.44 1.45
C ASP A 335 -22.48 -35.47 2.46
N ARG A 336 -21.33 -34.86 2.10
CA ARG A 336 -20.15 -34.78 2.97
C ARG A 336 -20.41 -34.10 4.34
N ASN A 337 -21.42 -33.24 4.44
CA ASN A 337 -21.80 -32.53 5.65
C ASN A 337 -22.84 -33.33 6.47
N GLY A 338 -23.17 -34.55 6.05
CA GLY A 338 -24.08 -35.45 6.74
C GLY A 338 -25.47 -35.52 6.10
N ARG A 339 -26.43 -35.98 6.90
CA ARG A 339 -27.83 -36.18 6.50
C ARG A 339 -28.66 -34.95 6.86
N VAL A 340 -29.37 -34.41 5.88
CA VAL A 340 -30.34 -33.33 6.05
C VAL A 340 -31.72 -33.83 5.63
N THR A 341 -32.75 -33.57 6.44
CA THR A 341 -34.14 -33.89 6.11
C THR A 341 -34.95 -32.60 6.04
N LEU A 342 -35.63 -32.40 4.91
CA LEU A 342 -36.48 -31.24 4.63
C LEU A 342 -37.93 -31.70 4.47
N GLN A 343 -38.88 -30.96 5.03
CA GLN A 343 -40.28 -31.10 4.67
C GLN A 343 -40.50 -30.35 3.36
N LEU A 344 -41.14 -31.00 2.39
CA LEU A 344 -41.47 -30.40 1.10
C LEU A 344 -42.94 -29.97 1.09
N ASP A 345 -43.22 -28.85 0.44
CA ASP A 345 -44.60 -28.44 0.15
C ASP A 345 -45.26 -29.49 -0.78
N PRO A 346 -46.51 -29.92 -0.51
CA PRO A 346 -47.28 -30.76 -1.43
C PRO A 346 -47.27 -30.31 -2.90
N GLY A 347 -47.11 -29.01 -3.17
CA GLY A 347 -46.99 -28.42 -4.52
C GLY A 347 -45.80 -28.93 -5.34
N ILE A 348 -44.71 -29.39 -4.69
CA ILE A 348 -43.51 -29.92 -5.37
C ILE A 348 -43.80 -31.20 -6.15
N SER A 349 -44.91 -31.89 -5.85
CA SER A 349 -45.32 -33.11 -6.56
C SER A 349 -45.53 -32.94 -8.07
N ARG A 350 -45.73 -31.71 -8.56
CA ARG A 350 -45.84 -31.40 -10.00
C ARG A 350 -44.48 -31.30 -10.69
N GLU A 351 -43.42 -30.96 -9.97
CA GLU A 351 -42.07 -30.77 -10.52
C GLU A 351 -41.25 -32.08 -10.57
N LEU A 352 -41.72 -33.13 -9.90
CA LEU A 352 -41.12 -34.46 -9.83
C LEU A 352 -41.72 -35.48 -10.82
N ARG A 353 -42.75 -35.08 -11.58
CA ARG A 353 -43.39 -35.87 -12.63
C ARG A 353 -42.88 -35.40 -13.98
#